data_AF-A0A9E2NVI6-F1
#
_entry.id   AF-A0A9E2NVI6-F1
#
_cell.length_a   1.000
_cell.length_b   1.000
_cell.length_c   1.000
_cell.angle_alpha   90.00
_cell.angle_beta   90.00
_cell.angle_gamma   90.00
#
_symmetry.space_group_name_H-M   'P 1'
#
loop_
_entity.id
_entity.type
_entity.pdbx_description
1 polymer ?
#
loop_
_entity_poly.entity_id
_entity_poly.type
_entity_poly.pdbx_seq_one_letter_code
_entity_poly.pdbx_strand_id
1 'polypeptide(L)'
;MAANKRDIPTLKRYIKEENALDNVNPMVTLQLQLSLATAEQSDKDIDPKLKRKLKRVLNESGWNMLSCDFLGESMAALDIDDAYQLLHSAIAYYKKSKRFNLLESQTIVTSTVNFLNNCYHKNGKIEYVEEAINFLKSLPLSVHIMYGRFFATYYEALYKENDKTLEQCVAVFKKSGYYQILQDTYEDYLAKKKTK
;
A
#
# COMPACT_ATOMS: atom_id res chain seq x y z
N MET A 1 5.03 -1.12 12.81
CA MET A 1 5.77 0.13 12.53
C MET A 1 4.89 1.34 12.84
N ALA A 2 5.48 2.53 13.04
CA ALA A 2 4.75 3.77 13.35
C ALA A 2 3.71 4.14 12.27
N ALA A 3 4.01 3.88 10.99
CA ALA A 3 3.07 4.04 9.87
C ALA A 3 1.81 3.17 10.03
N ASN A 4 1.96 1.88 10.42
CA ASN A 4 0.82 0.97 10.64
C ASN A 4 -0.06 1.38 11.83
N LYS A 5 0.50 2.15 12.78
CA LYS A 5 -0.24 2.75 13.89
C LYS A 5 -0.70 4.18 13.57
N ARG A 6 -0.38 4.69 12.39
CA ARG A 6 -0.59 6.08 11.95
C ARG A 6 -0.14 7.10 12.98
N ASP A 7 1.00 6.86 13.61
CA ASP A 7 1.59 7.76 14.61
C ASP A 7 2.30 8.94 13.91
N ILE A 8 1.48 9.84 13.36
CA ILE A 8 1.90 11.04 12.62
C ILE A 8 2.84 11.93 13.45
N PRO A 9 2.56 12.24 14.73
CA PRO A 9 3.46 13.06 15.55
C PRO A 9 4.86 12.45 15.66
N THR A 10 4.95 11.14 15.90
CA THR A 10 6.23 10.44 15.96
C THR A 10 6.97 10.48 14.62
N LEU A 11 6.27 10.26 13.50
CA LEU A 11 6.88 10.35 12.15
C LEU A 11 7.42 11.75 11.85
N LYS A 12 6.66 12.81 12.17
CA LYS A 12 7.12 14.20 12.00
C LYS A 12 8.32 14.53 12.88
N ARG A 13 8.36 14.00 14.11
CA ARG A 13 9.53 14.13 14.98
C ARG A 13 10.77 13.47 14.36
N TYR A 14 10.66 12.23 13.88
CA TYR A 14 11.78 11.52 13.24
C TYR A 14 12.31 12.24 12.00
N ILE A 15 11.43 12.79 11.16
CA ILE A 15 11.85 13.60 10.00
C ILE A 15 12.64 14.83 10.45
N LYS A 16 12.20 15.51 11.52
CA LYS A 16 12.89 16.69 12.07
C LYS A 16 14.27 16.32 12.64
N GLU A 17 14.35 15.20 13.36
CA GLU A 17 15.60 14.71 13.95
C GLU A 17 16.61 14.31 12.87
N GLU A 18 16.20 13.57 11.83
CA GLU A 18 17.06 13.17 10.72
C GLU A 18 17.60 14.39 9.94
N ASN A 19 16.74 15.38 9.67
CA ASN A 19 17.14 16.60 8.98
C ASN A 19 18.08 17.51 9.80
N ALA A 20 18.20 17.28 11.11
CA ALA A 20 19.09 18.03 11.99
C ALA A 20 20.50 17.40 12.10
N LEU A 21 20.73 16.23 11.48
CA LEU A 21 22.03 15.57 11.47
C LEU A 21 23.00 16.25 10.50
N ASP A 22 24.28 16.34 10.87
CA ASP A 22 25.33 16.90 10.02
C ASP A 22 25.54 16.07 8.73
N ASN A 23 25.19 14.78 8.75
CA ASN A 23 25.26 13.86 7.62
C ASN A 23 23.91 13.18 7.37
N VAL A 24 22.93 13.96 6.90
CA VAL A 24 21.59 13.45 6.55
C VAL A 24 21.68 12.32 5.54
N ASN A 25 21.04 11.17 5.80
CA ASN A 25 20.91 10.10 4.83
C ASN A 25 19.65 10.33 3.96
N PRO A 26 19.80 10.63 2.65
CA PRO A 26 18.65 10.93 1.81
C PRO A 26 17.66 9.77 1.66
N MET A 27 18.11 8.52 1.81
CA MET A 27 17.24 7.34 1.73
C MET A 27 16.38 7.18 2.97
N VAL A 28 16.95 7.42 4.16
CA VAL A 28 16.21 7.39 5.43
C VAL A 28 15.17 8.51 5.46
N THR A 29 15.57 9.72 5.06
CA THR A 29 14.65 10.86 4.94
C THR A 29 13.49 10.54 4.00
N LEU A 30 13.77 9.93 2.85
CA LEU A 30 12.75 9.52 1.89
C LEU A 30 11.79 8.48 2.49
N GLN A 31 12.29 7.42 3.13
CA GLN A 31 11.46 6.39 3.77
C GLN A 31 10.54 6.96 4.86
N LEU A 32 11.03 7.91 5.66
CA LEU A 32 10.23 8.60 6.66
C LEU A 32 9.14 9.47 6.02
N GLN A 33 9.46 10.19 4.94
CA GLN A 33 8.47 10.97 4.18
C GLN A 33 7.41 10.08 3.53
N LEU A 34 7.79 8.94 2.95
CA LEU A 34 6.86 7.95 2.39
C LEU A 34 5.95 7.33 3.46
N SER A 35 6.52 7.03 4.63
CA SER A 35 5.77 6.54 5.79
C SER A 35 4.76 7.56 6.30
N LEU A 36 5.17 8.84 6.38
CA LEU A 36 4.27 9.94 6.74
C LEU A 36 3.16 10.10 5.70
N ALA A 37 3.51 10.07 4.42
CA ALA A 37 2.54 10.20 3.33
C ALA A 37 1.50 9.09 3.34
N THR A 38 1.93 7.86 3.65
CA THR A 38 1.03 6.71 3.82
C THR A 38 0.12 6.91 5.04
N ALA A 39 0.66 7.37 6.17
CA ALA A 39 -0.14 7.61 7.37
C ALA A 39 -1.17 8.74 7.18
N GLU A 40 -0.81 9.80 6.45
CA GLU A 40 -1.68 10.94 6.16
C GLU A 40 -2.59 10.72 4.93
N GLN A 41 -2.35 9.66 4.14
CA GLN A 41 -2.96 9.46 2.82
C GLN A 41 -2.78 10.69 1.90
N SER A 42 -1.62 11.33 1.98
CA SER A 42 -1.34 12.62 1.34
C SER A 42 0.15 12.76 1.03
N ASP A 43 0.48 13.27 -0.15
CA ASP A 43 1.87 13.46 -0.61
C ASP A 43 2.38 14.91 -0.44
N LYS A 44 1.58 15.80 0.15
CA LYS A 44 1.88 17.23 0.31
C LYS A 44 3.23 17.54 0.99
N ASP A 45 3.68 16.66 1.88
CA ASP A 45 4.88 16.84 2.70
C ASP A 45 6.12 16.17 2.07
N ILE A 46 5.99 15.59 0.87
CA ILE A 46 7.09 14.96 0.15
C ILE A 46 7.82 16.00 -0.69
N ASP A 47 9.15 16.03 -0.61
CA ASP A 47 9.97 16.93 -1.43
C ASP A 47 9.73 16.66 -2.93
N PRO A 48 9.34 17.66 -3.75
CA PRO A 48 9.15 17.49 -5.20
C PRO A 48 10.36 16.93 -5.95
N LYS A 49 11.59 17.23 -5.51
CA LYS A 49 12.82 16.65 -6.08
C LYS A 49 12.91 15.15 -5.80
N LEU A 50 12.53 14.72 -4.59
CA LEU A 50 12.49 13.31 -4.24
C LEU A 50 11.37 12.59 -5.00
N LYS A 51 10.18 13.19 -5.11
CA LYS A 51 9.06 12.65 -5.89
C LYS A 51 9.43 12.39 -7.37
N ARG A 52 10.14 13.31 -8.02
CA ARG A 52 10.66 13.08 -9.39
C ARG A 52 11.69 11.94 -9.46
N LYS A 53 12.54 11.80 -8.44
CA LYS A 53 13.54 10.74 -8.36
C LYS A 53 12.88 9.36 -8.17
N LEU A 54 11.79 9.26 -7.41
CA LEU A 54 11.05 8.01 -7.18
C LEU A 54 10.62 7.35 -8.49
N LYS A 55 9.91 8.09 -9.35
CA LYS A 55 9.39 7.55 -10.62
C LYS A 55 10.50 7.03 -11.52
N ARG A 56 11.61 7.76 -11.61
CA ARG A 56 12.78 7.36 -12.39
C ARG A 56 13.40 6.07 -11.85
N VAL A 57 13.64 6.00 -10.54
CA VAL A 57 14.24 4.81 -9.89
C VAL A 57 13.37 3.57 -10.09
N LEU A 58 12.05 3.70 -9.92
CA LEU A 58 11.11 2.59 -10.11
C LEU A 58 11.11 2.09 -11.57
N ASN A 59 11.15 2.99 -12.55
CA ASN A 59 11.22 2.60 -13.96
C ASN A 59 12.56 1.93 -14.36
N GLU A 60 13.67 2.32 -13.73
CA GLU A 60 15.02 1.84 -14.08
C GLU A 60 15.44 0.56 -13.32
N SER A 61 14.79 0.25 -12.19
CA SER A 61 15.24 -0.79 -11.25
C SER A 61 15.03 -2.24 -11.70
N GLY A 62 14.19 -2.47 -12.72
CA GLY A 62 13.65 -3.81 -13.02
C GLY A 62 12.83 -4.36 -11.84
N TRP A 63 12.18 -5.52 -12.02
CA TRP A 63 11.33 -6.10 -10.98
C TRP A 63 12.07 -7.17 -10.17
N ASN A 64 12.22 -6.92 -8.87
CA ASN A 64 12.79 -7.82 -7.87
C ASN A 64 12.17 -7.50 -6.50
N MET A 65 12.59 -8.23 -5.45
CA MET A 65 12.09 -8.03 -4.09
C MET A 65 12.20 -6.56 -3.63
N LEU A 66 13.35 -5.92 -3.82
CA LEU A 66 13.60 -4.56 -3.32
C LEU A 66 12.78 -3.51 -4.09
N SER A 67 12.67 -3.65 -5.41
CA SER A 67 11.88 -2.71 -6.21
C SER A 67 10.38 -2.88 -6.02
N CYS A 68 9.90 -4.11 -5.77
CA CYS A 68 8.52 -4.36 -5.36
C CYS A 68 8.23 -3.73 -4.00
N ASP A 69 9.10 -3.93 -3.01
CA ASP A 69 8.95 -3.36 -1.67
C ASP A 69 8.93 -1.82 -1.73
N PHE A 70 9.91 -1.25 -2.45
CA PHE A 70 10.00 0.19 -2.66
C PHE A 70 8.80 0.78 -3.41
N LEU A 71 8.24 0.04 -4.37
CA LEU A 71 6.99 0.41 -5.04
C LEU A 71 5.86 0.53 -4.01
N GLY A 72 5.71 -0.46 -3.13
CA GLY A 72 4.67 -0.50 -2.09
C GLY A 72 4.74 0.68 -1.12
N GLU A 73 5.94 1.13 -0.76
CA GLU A 73 6.15 2.32 0.08
C GLU A 73 5.89 3.63 -0.68
N SER A 74 6.15 3.64 -1.99
CA SER A 74 6.10 4.85 -2.81
C SER A 74 4.69 5.21 -3.29
N MET A 75 3.71 4.33 -3.20
CA MET A 75 2.37 4.53 -3.79
C MET A 75 1.64 5.76 -3.25
N ALA A 76 1.84 6.09 -1.97
CA ALA A 76 1.28 7.31 -1.36
C ALA A 76 1.81 8.57 -2.03
N ALA A 77 3.04 8.54 -2.56
CA ALA A 77 3.71 9.65 -3.24
C ALA A 77 3.40 9.76 -4.75
N LEU A 78 2.84 8.72 -5.35
CA LEU A 78 2.61 8.63 -6.78
C LEU A 78 1.18 9.07 -7.15
N ASP A 79 1.02 9.55 -8.38
CA ASP A 79 -0.31 9.66 -8.96
C ASP A 79 -0.90 8.26 -9.14
N ILE A 80 -2.23 8.12 -9.05
CA ILE A 80 -2.85 6.80 -9.00
C ILE A 80 -2.67 6.03 -10.32
N ASP A 81 -2.68 6.74 -11.45
CA ASP A 81 -2.43 6.17 -12.78
C ASP A 81 -0.97 5.69 -12.91
N ASP A 82 0.00 6.45 -12.38
CA ASP A 82 1.41 6.06 -12.37
C ASP A 82 1.65 4.82 -11.48
N ALA A 83 1.04 4.81 -10.28
CA ALA A 83 1.12 3.68 -9.36
C ALA A 83 0.53 2.40 -10.00
N TYR A 84 -0.60 2.53 -10.71
CA TYR A 84 -1.22 1.43 -11.44
C TYR A 84 -0.28 0.87 -12.52
N GLN A 85 0.29 1.71 -13.38
CA GLN A 85 1.18 1.25 -14.46
C GLN A 85 2.38 0.47 -13.91
N LEU A 86 2.98 0.97 -12.83
CA LEU A 86 4.10 0.30 -12.15
C LEU A 86 3.67 -1.04 -11.54
N LEU A 87 2.55 -1.08 -10.82
CA LEU A 87 2.03 -2.32 -10.24
C LEU A 87 1.67 -3.34 -11.32
N HIS A 88 0.97 -2.93 -12.37
CA HIS A 88 0.60 -3.79 -13.50
C HIS A 88 1.84 -4.44 -14.12
N SER A 89 2.89 -3.64 -14.36
CA SER A 89 4.17 -4.14 -14.85
C SER A 89 4.82 -5.15 -13.89
N ALA A 90 4.79 -4.87 -12.58
CA ALA A 90 5.31 -5.76 -11.55
C ALA A 90 4.53 -7.09 -11.47
N ILE A 91 3.19 -7.04 -11.56
CA ILE A 91 2.32 -8.22 -11.61
C ILE A 91 2.56 -9.03 -12.90
N ALA A 92 2.73 -8.37 -14.04
CA ALA A 92 3.00 -9.05 -15.31
C ALA A 92 4.35 -9.78 -15.26
N TYR A 93 5.38 -9.15 -14.68
CA TYR A 93 6.65 -9.81 -14.40
C TYR A 93 6.47 -10.96 -13.40
N TYR A 94 5.64 -10.76 -12.36
CA TYR A 94 5.32 -11.78 -11.37
C TYR A 94 4.78 -13.06 -12.02
N LYS A 95 3.78 -12.91 -12.89
CA LYS A 95 3.11 -14.02 -13.58
C LYS A 95 4.02 -14.74 -14.58
N LYS A 96 5.02 -14.05 -15.16
CA LYS A 96 5.93 -14.62 -16.18
C LYS A 96 7.10 -15.39 -15.59
N SER A 97 7.58 -15.02 -14.39
CA SER A 97 8.71 -15.73 -13.81
C SER A 97 8.31 -17.12 -13.32
N LYS A 98 9.04 -18.15 -13.76
CA LYS A 98 8.73 -19.54 -13.43
C LYS A 98 9.07 -19.93 -11.98
N ARG A 99 9.79 -19.10 -11.23
CA ARG A 99 10.15 -19.32 -9.83
C ARG A 99 10.35 -17.99 -9.11
N PHE A 100 9.29 -17.46 -8.52
CA PHE A 100 9.44 -16.44 -7.49
C PHE A 100 9.89 -17.09 -6.19
N ASN A 101 10.86 -16.47 -5.54
CA ASN A 101 11.19 -16.84 -4.18
C ASN A 101 10.08 -16.33 -3.22
N LEU A 102 10.12 -16.82 -1.99
CA LEU A 102 9.11 -16.52 -0.98
C LEU A 102 8.99 -15.01 -0.70
N LEU A 103 10.13 -14.33 -0.58
CA LEU A 103 10.20 -12.91 -0.23
C LEU A 103 9.66 -12.02 -1.35
N GLU A 104 9.98 -12.34 -2.59
CA GLU A 104 9.43 -11.64 -3.75
C GLU A 104 7.90 -11.82 -3.86
N SER A 105 7.39 -13.01 -3.52
CA SER A 105 5.93 -13.25 -3.45
C SER A 105 5.29 -12.44 -2.34
N GLN A 106 5.92 -12.34 -1.17
CA GLN A 106 5.42 -11.52 -0.07
C GLN A 106 5.42 -10.02 -0.42
N THR A 107 6.51 -9.53 -1.00
CA THR A 107 6.64 -8.12 -1.36
C THR A 107 5.61 -7.69 -2.41
N ILE A 108 5.43 -8.44 -3.51
CA ILE A 108 4.41 -8.06 -4.50
C ILE A 108 2.99 -8.10 -3.93
N VAL A 109 2.70 -9.03 -3.01
CA VAL A 109 1.40 -9.11 -2.34
C VAL A 109 1.19 -7.90 -1.44
N THR A 110 2.17 -7.54 -0.62
CA THR A 110 2.12 -6.36 0.23
C THR A 110 1.95 -5.09 -0.59
N SER A 111 2.70 -4.93 -1.68
CA SER A 111 2.58 -3.77 -2.56
C SER A 111 1.21 -3.70 -3.23
N THR A 112 0.63 -4.84 -3.62
CA THR A 112 -0.75 -4.88 -4.14
C THR A 112 -1.78 -4.48 -3.10
N VAL A 113 -1.61 -4.88 -1.84
CA VAL A 113 -2.51 -4.47 -0.74
C VAL A 113 -2.40 -2.96 -0.48
N ASN A 114 -1.18 -2.41 -0.47
CA ASN A 114 -0.96 -0.97 -0.35
C ASN A 114 -1.59 -0.20 -1.51
N PHE A 115 -1.57 -0.78 -2.73
CA PHE A 115 -2.22 -0.18 -3.89
C PHE A 115 -3.72 -0.08 -3.73
N LEU A 116 -4.38 -1.14 -3.24
CA LEU A 116 -5.82 -1.12 -2.98
C LEU A 116 -6.21 -0.04 -1.96
N ASN A 117 -5.38 0.13 -0.92
CA ASN A 117 -5.55 1.22 0.04
C ASN A 117 -5.45 2.60 -0.65
N ASN A 118 -4.44 2.78 -1.49
CA ASN A 118 -4.25 4.02 -2.25
C ASN A 118 -5.41 4.27 -3.23
N CYS A 119 -5.91 3.25 -3.91
CA CYS A 119 -7.09 3.37 -4.76
C CYS A 119 -8.30 3.89 -3.99
N TYR A 120 -8.50 3.41 -2.76
CA TYR A 120 -9.62 3.85 -1.94
C TYR A 120 -9.53 5.35 -1.61
N HIS A 121 -8.36 5.82 -1.18
CA HIS A 121 -8.17 7.21 -0.76
C HIS A 121 -8.04 8.20 -1.93
N LYS A 122 -7.52 7.75 -3.07
CA LYS A 122 -7.26 8.58 -4.25
C LYS A 122 -8.33 8.45 -5.34
N ASN A 123 -9.47 7.80 -5.05
CA ASN A 123 -10.53 7.51 -6.01
C ASN A 123 -10.00 6.81 -7.28
N GLY A 124 -9.20 5.77 -7.08
CA GLY A 124 -8.68 4.93 -8.16
C GLY A 124 -9.81 4.32 -8.97
N LYS A 125 -9.56 4.11 -10.27
CA LYS A 125 -10.55 3.57 -11.19
C LYS A 125 -10.89 2.12 -10.83
N ILE A 126 -12.13 1.71 -11.08
CA ILE A 126 -12.62 0.39 -10.67
C ILE A 126 -11.83 -0.74 -11.34
N GLU A 127 -11.42 -0.55 -12.60
CA GLU A 127 -10.59 -1.51 -13.33
C GLU A 127 -9.24 -1.79 -12.65
N TYR A 128 -8.66 -0.78 -11.99
CA TYR A 128 -7.38 -0.94 -11.28
C TYR A 128 -7.56 -1.79 -10.02
N VAL A 129 -8.66 -1.54 -9.30
CA VAL A 129 -9.06 -2.26 -8.10
C VAL A 129 -9.35 -3.73 -8.45
N GLU A 130 -10.12 -3.96 -9.52
CA GLU A 130 -10.47 -5.29 -9.97
C GLU A 130 -9.24 -6.11 -10.39
N GLU A 131 -8.29 -5.52 -11.13
CA GLU A 131 -7.06 -6.21 -11.49
C GLU A 131 -6.27 -6.64 -10.24
N ALA A 132 -6.08 -5.72 -9.29
CA ALA A 132 -5.36 -5.98 -8.04
C ALA A 132 -6.04 -7.08 -7.20
N ILE A 133 -7.37 -7.03 -7.05
CA ILE A 133 -8.15 -8.08 -6.36
C ILE A 133 -8.01 -9.42 -7.07
N ASN A 134 -8.13 -9.45 -8.39
CA ASN A 134 -8.03 -10.67 -9.18
C ASN A 134 -6.63 -11.28 -9.08
N PHE A 135 -5.58 -10.46 -9.09
CA PHE A 135 -4.23 -10.92 -8.84
C PHE A 135 -4.11 -11.60 -7.47
N LEU A 136 -4.54 -10.93 -6.39
CA LEU A 136 -4.47 -11.48 -5.04
C LEU A 136 -5.27 -12.78 -4.88
N LYS A 137 -6.42 -12.90 -5.55
CA LYS A 137 -7.22 -14.13 -5.57
C LYS A 137 -6.59 -15.25 -6.39
N SER A 138 -5.76 -14.93 -7.38
CA SER A 138 -5.06 -15.91 -8.23
C SER A 138 -3.84 -16.55 -7.57
N LEU A 139 -3.34 -15.98 -6.47
CA LEU A 139 -2.14 -16.46 -5.77
C LEU A 139 -2.27 -17.92 -5.33
N PRO A 140 -1.18 -18.71 -5.33
CA PRO A 140 -1.21 -20.07 -4.84
C PRO A 140 -1.59 -20.14 -3.36
N LEU A 141 -2.20 -21.25 -2.94
CA LEU A 141 -2.53 -21.49 -1.54
C LEU A 141 -1.24 -21.74 -0.75
N SER A 142 -0.75 -20.69 -0.09
CA SER A 142 0.44 -20.71 0.73
C SER A 142 0.25 -19.83 1.96
N VAL A 143 0.60 -20.36 3.13
CA VAL A 143 0.48 -19.66 4.43
C VAL A 143 1.26 -18.35 4.45
N HIS A 144 2.33 -18.25 3.68
CA HIS A 144 3.22 -17.09 3.68
C HIS A 144 2.64 -15.88 2.95
N ILE A 145 1.62 -16.07 2.10
CA ILE A 145 0.98 -15.01 1.29
C ILE A 145 -0.54 -15.02 1.42
N MET A 146 -1.12 -15.86 2.31
CA MET A 146 -2.56 -16.00 2.46
C MET A 146 -3.27 -14.70 2.86
N TYR A 147 -2.56 -13.77 3.52
CA TYR A 147 -3.09 -12.45 3.87
C TYR A 147 -3.55 -11.67 2.64
N GLY A 148 -2.90 -11.85 1.48
CA GLY A 148 -3.32 -11.22 0.22
C GLY A 148 -4.77 -11.55 -0.14
N ARG A 149 -5.19 -12.81 0.03
CA ARG A 149 -6.58 -13.23 -0.22
C ARG A 149 -7.57 -12.63 0.79
N PHE A 150 -7.16 -12.42 2.05
CA PHE A 150 -8.00 -11.73 3.04
C PHE A 150 -8.25 -10.27 2.64
N PHE A 151 -7.20 -9.56 2.25
CA PHE A 151 -7.34 -8.17 1.78
C PHE A 151 -8.14 -8.08 0.49
N ALA A 152 -7.98 -9.03 -0.44
CA ALA A 152 -8.81 -9.10 -1.63
C ALA A 152 -10.31 -9.21 -1.29
N THR A 153 -10.67 -10.08 -0.34
CA THR A 153 -12.05 -10.22 0.14
C THR A 153 -12.54 -8.94 0.83
N TYR A 154 -11.71 -8.33 1.68
CA TYR A 154 -12.04 -7.08 2.36
C TYR A 154 -12.33 -5.95 1.38
N TYR A 155 -11.39 -5.65 0.47
CA TYR A 155 -11.55 -4.57 -0.50
C TYR A 155 -12.67 -4.87 -1.49
N GLU A 156 -12.83 -6.12 -1.94
CA GLU A 156 -13.97 -6.46 -2.78
C GLU A 156 -15.31 -6.16 -2.08
N ALA A 157 -15.45 -6.53 -0.80
CA ALA A 157 -16.65 -6.25 -0.03
C ALA A 157 -16.87 -4.74 0.17
N LEU A 158 -15.79 -4.00 0.40
CA LEU A 158 -15.78 -2.55 0.55
C LEU A 158 -16.31 -1.85 -0.71
N TYR A 159 -15.78 -2.19 -1.89
CA TYR A 159 -16.19 -1.58 -3.18
C TYR A 159 -17.56 -2.05 -3.66
N LYS A 160 -17.98 -3.28 -3.31
CA LYS A 160 -19.31 -3.82 -3.65
C LYS A 160 -20.39 -3.51 -2.61
N GLU A 161 -20.07 -2.72 -1.59
CA GLU A 161 -20.97 -2.40 -0.46
C GLU A 161 -21.59 -3.65 0.20
N ASN A 162 -20.84 -4.76 0.25
CA ASN A 162 -21.29 -6.00 0.89
C ASN A 162 -20.98 -5.95 2.39
N ASP A 163 -21.86 -5.32 3.15
CA ASP A 163 -21.73 -5.10 4.60
C ASP A 163 -21.42 -6.39 5.37
N LYS A 164 -22.14 -7.48 5.06
CA LYS A 164 -21.99 -8.74 5.79
C LYS A 164 -20.57 -9.28 5.70
N THR A 165 -20.00 -9.31 4.50
CA THR A 165 -18.63 -9.79 4.30
C THR A 165 -17.62 -8.80 4.86
N LEU A 166 -17.86 -7.50 4.70
CA LEU A 166 -17.00 -6.45 5.22
C LEU A 166 -16.88 -6.52 6.75
N GLU A 167 -18.02 -6.62 7.45
CA GLU A 167 -18.09 -6.76 8.91
C GLU A 167 -17.39 -8.02 9.41
N GLN A 168 -17.52 -9.14 8.69
CA GLN A 168 -16.82 -10.38 9.00
C GLN A 168 -15.30 -10.21 8.92
N CYS A 169 -14.80 -9.58 7.85
CA CYS A 169 -13.37 -9.27 7.71
C CYS A 169 -12.89 -8.37 8.85
N VAL A 170 -13.61 -7.27 9.13
CA VAL A 170 -13.25 -6.33 10.20
C VAL A 170 -13.27 -6.99 11.58
N ALA A 171 -14.22 -7.88 11.85
CA ALA A 171 -14.31 -8.60 13.11
C ALA A 171 -13.08 -9.47 13.37
N VAL A 172 -12.57 -10.15 12.33
CA VAL A 172 -11.32 -10.93 12.43
C VAL A 172 -10.15 -10.01 12.80
N PHE A 173 -9.97 -8.89 12.08
CA PHE A 173 -8.88 -7.95 12.33
C PHE A 173 -8.96 -7.29 13.71
N LYS A 174 -10.17 -7.00 14.21
CA LYS A 174 -10.37 -6.51 15.59
C LYS A 174 -9.93 -7.55 16.62
N LYS A 175 -10.39 -8.79 16.48
CA LYS A 175 -10.05 -9.88 17.42
C LYS A 175 -8.56 -10.24 17.39
N SER A 176 -7.89 -10.07 16.25
CA SER A 176 -6.47 -10.34 16.11
C SER A 176 -5.56 -9.16 16.49
N GLY A 177 -6.11 -8.01 16.89
CA GLY A 177 -5.32 -6.82 17.23
C GLY A 177 -4.71 -6.08 16.03
N TYR A 178 -5.25 -6.28 14.82
CA TYR A 178 -4.78 -5.68 13.57
C TYR A 178 -5.75 -4.66 12.96
N TYR A 179 -6.80 -4.27 13.69
CA TYR A 179 -7.84 -3.35 13.20
C TYR A 179 -7.26 -2.03 12.65
N GLN A 180 -6.17 -1.51 13.21
CA GLN A 180 -5.57 -0.26 12.74
C GLN A 180 -5.19 -0.28 11.25
N ILE A 181 -4.96 -1.46 10.67
CA ILE A 181 -4.65 -1.59 9.23
C ILE A 181 -5.86 -1.32 8.34
N LEU A 182 -7.08 -1.57 8.82
CA LEU A 182 -8.33 -1.36 8.07
C LEU A 182 -9.08 -0.11 8.52
N GLN A 183 -8.66 0.48 9.63
CA GLN A 183 -9.46 1.46 10.37
C GLN A 183 -9.88 2.64 9.52
N ASP A 184 -8.96 3.18 8.72
CA ASP A 184 -9.17 4.37 7.91
C ASP A 184 -10.20 4.16 6.80
N THR A 185 -10.04 3.08 6.03
CA THR A 185 -10.96 2.73 4.95
C THR A 185 -12.33 2.30 5.48
N TYR A 186 -12.38 1.58 6.60
CA TYR A 186 -13.65 1.13 7.19
C TYR A 186 -14.44 2.27 7.84
N GLU A 187 -13.79 3.16 8.60
CA GLU A 187 -14.46 4.30 9.23
C GLU A 187 -14.99 5.29 8.20
N ASP A 188 -14.23 5.56 7.13
CA ASP A 188 -14.69 6.39 6.02
C ASP A 188 -15.89 5.76 5.28
N TYR A 189 -15.87 4.44 5.05
CA TYR A 189 -17.02 3.72 4.48
C TYR A 189 -18.28 3.89 5.34
N LEU A 190 -18.17 3.72 6.66
CA LEU A 190 -19.28 3.93 7.59
C LEU A 190 -19.77 5.38 7.59
N ALA A 191 -18.87 6.36 7.48
CA ALA A 191 -19.23 7.77 7.43
C ALA A 191 -20.01 8.11 6.15
N LYS A 192 -19.53 7.66 4.97
CA LYS A 192 -20.19 7.85 3.67
C LYS A 192 -21.58 7.23 3.62
N LYS A 193 -21.80 6.12 4.33
CA LYS A 193 -23.11 5.46 4.41
C LYS A 193 -24.13 6.23 5.25
N LYS A 194 -23.70 6.98 6.27
CA LYS A 194 -24.60 7.81 7.11
C LYS A 194 -25.08 9.07 6.39
N THR A 195 -24.39 9.47 5.33
CA THR A 195 -24.70 10.66 4.52
C THR A 195 -25.52 10.36 3.27
N LYS A 196 -25.79 9.08 2.97
CA LYS A 196 -26.72 8.63 1.93
C LYS A 196 -28.10 8.43 2.54
#